data_AF-A0A0E0CUW1-F1
#
_entry.id   AF-A0A0E0CUW1-F1
#
_cell.length_a   1.000
_cell.length_b   1.000
_cell.length_c   1.000
_cell.angle_alpha   90.00
_cell.angle_beta   90.00
_cell.angle_gamma   90.00
#
_symmetry.space_group_name_H-M   'P 1'
#
loop_
_entity.id
_entity.type
_entity.pdbx_description
1 polymer ?
#
loop_
_entity_poly.entity_id
_entity_poly.type
_entity_poly.pdbx_seq_one_letter_code
_entity_poly.pdbx_strand_id
1 'polypeptide(L)'
;MAAMGQEDDDVDHYEVLCLPSGEEGAGLSLEQIEKAYRTQSRLRHPDKRPDDPNATADFQRLASSYNFLRDESLRRQFDARLRGRREAAARAAASGVKRRKAVSDLEERERAAATGQAVDAAEAARREDKRKAADVKRELEEFFAAKQSASSSTPPTSAHGAPEDAPKTDKGKILKVSWEGGADYYNAAKLEEIFKQFGGVEDVVIKTRKSRSRGSAIVVMASKEAALSVLQNHSVYNVFSVPLIVAPVQESGGVPTRSTHTPETRPSNLGGTGFNDLEASVFRKLQEAQKRKQSG
;
A
#
# COMPACT_ATOMS: atom_id res chain seq x y z
N MET A 1 60.06 4.67 0.29
CA MET A 1 59.39 3.76 1.25
C MET A 1 57.96 4.27 1.44
N ALA A 2 56.98 3.72 0.72
CA ALA A 2 55.58 4.14 0.81
C ALA A 2 54.59 3.00 0.46
N ALA A 3 54.92 1.76 0.84
CA ALA A 3 54.12 0.58 0.50
C ALA A 3 53.57 -0.17 1.73
N MET A 4 53.94 0.21 2.95
CA MET A 4 53.56 -0.53 4.18
C MET A 4 52.26 -0.01 4.83
N GLY A 5 51.57 0.94 4.19
CA GLY A 5 50.38 1.58 4.76
C GLY A 5 49.03 1.07 4.25
N GLN A 6 48.99 0.27 3.18
CA GLN A 6 47.73 -0.23 2.60
C GLN A 6 47.33 -1.63 3.07
N GLU A 7 48.28 -2.43 3.58
CA GLU A 7 48.00 -3.82 3.99
C GLU A 7 47.29 -3.89 5.35
N ASP A 8 47.58 -2.94 6.25
CA ASP A 8 46.90 -2.83 7.54
C ASP A 8 45.44 -2.43 7.38
N ASP A 9 45.11 -1.67 6.32
CA ASP A 9 43.74 -1.22 6.09
C ASP A 9 42.79 -2.38 5.80
N ASP A 10 43.17 -3.49 5.17
CA ASP A 10 42.21 -4.57 4.86
C ASP A 10 42.07 -5.61 5.97
N VAL A 11 42.88 -5.53 7.02
CA VAL A 11 42.86 -6.47 8.14
C VAL A 11 41.78 -6.09 9.15
N ASP A 12 41.03 -7.08 9.62
CA ASP A 12 40.14 -6.89 10.76
C ASP A 12 40.93 -6.82 12.07
N HIS A 13 41.17 -5.61 12.54
CA HIS A 13 41.95 -5.38 13.76
C HIS A 13 41.26 -5.94 15.02
N TYR A 14 39.92 -6.03 15.06
CA TYR A 14 39.21 -6.60 16.20
C TYR A 14 39.46 -8.11 16.28
N GLU A 15 39.43 -8.80 15.14
CA GLU A 15 39.71 -10.25 15.08
C GLU A 15 41.14 -10.58 15.52
N VAL A 16 42.12 -9.74 15.16
CA VAL A 16 43.52 -9.92 15.57
C VAL A 16 43.67 -9.91 17.09
N LEU A 17 42.92 -9.03 17.77
CA LEU A 17 42.86 -8.92 19.24
C LEU A 17 41.89 -9.95 19.86
N CYS A 18 41.27 -10.82 19.05
CA CYS A 18 40.23 -11.78 19.47
C CYS A 18 39.01 -11.11 20.12
N LEU A 19 38.62 -9.96 19.57
CA LEU A 19 37.42 -9.22 19.95
C LEU A 19 36.31 -9.43 18.90
N PRO A 20 35.04 -9.29 19.28
CA PRO A 20 33.95 -9.30 18.29
C PRO A 20 34.12 -8.14 17.31
N SER A 21 33.98 -8.43 16.02
CA SER A 21 34.05 -7.43 14.94
C SER A 21 32.68 -6.83 14.65
N GLY A 22 32.66 -5.73 13.89
CA GLY A 22 31.45 -5.09 13.42
C GLY A 22 30.85 -4.12 14.44
N GLU A 23 29.54 -4.20 14.62
CA GLU A 23 28.78 -3.30 15.49
C GLU A 23 29.11 -3.53 16.97
N GLU A 24 29.34 -4.78 17.36
CA GLU A 24 29.77 -5.15 18.71
C GLU A 24 31.19 -4.65 19.01
N GLY A 25 32.09 -4.73 18.03
CA GLY A 25 33.46 -4.21 18.12
C GLY A 25 33.52 -2.70 18.25
N ALA A 26 32.69 -1.98 17.49
CA ALA A 26 32.57 -0.52 17.60
C ALA A 26 32.06 -0.07 18.98
N GLY A 27 31.33 -0.91 19.70
CA GLY A 27 30.83 -0.65 21.06
C GLY A 27 31.86 -0.83 22.17
N LEU A 28 33.05 -1.38 21.88
CA LEU A 28 34.06 -1.68 22.91
C LEU A 28 34.75 -0.42 23.44
N SER A 29 35.00 -0.37 24.75
CA SER A 29 35.80 0.70 25.34
C SER A 29 37.30 0.49 25.09
N LEU A 30 38.08 1.57 25.14
CA LEU A 30 39.54 1.47 25.03
C LEU A 30 40.16 0.57 26.11
N GLU A 31 39.58 0.54 27.31
CA GLU A 31 40.03 -0.34 28.40
C GLU A 31 39.83 -1.83 28.06
N GLN A 32 38.73 -2.17 27.40
CA GLN A 32 38.45 -3.54 26.96
C GLN A 32 39.45 -3.96 25.86
N ILE A 33 39.72 -3.06 24.92
CA ILE A 33 40.71 -3.27 23.84
C ILE A 33 42.11 -3.45 24.43
N GLU A 34 42.50 -2.62 25.39
CA GLU A 34 43.79 -2.71 26.07
C GLU A 34 43.91 -4.01 26.89
N LYS A 35 42.85 -4.40 27.61
CA LYS A 35 42.80 -5.66 28.34
C LYS A 35 42.96 -6.87 27.40
N ALA A 36 42.31 -6.84 26.24
CA ALA A 36 42.45 -7.88 25.22
C ALA A 36 43.89 -7.92 24.68
N TYR A 37 44.46 -6.76 24.33
CA TYR A 37 45.85 -6.66 23.89
C TYR A 37 46.84 -7.22 24.91
N ARG A 38 46.72 -6.85 26.20
CA ARG A 38 47.60 -7.37 27.27
C ARG A 38 47.48 -8.89 27.40
N THR A 39 46.26 -9.42 27.30
CA THR A 39 46.01 -10.87 27.35
C THR A 39 46.65 -11.57 26.15
N GLN A 40 46.39 -11.09 24.93
CA GLN A 40 46.93 -11.69 23.70
C GLN A 40 48.45 -11.55 23.60
N SER A 41 49.01 -10.42 24.05
CA SER A 41 50.46 -10.18 24.07
C SER A 41 51.17 -11.21 24.92
N ARG A 42 50.64 -11.54 26.11
CA ARG A 42 51.22 -12.56 27.00
C ARG A 42 51.15 -13.98 26.41
N LEU A 43 50.18 -14.25 25.54
CA LEU A 43 50.00 -15.56 24.89
C LEU A 43 50.88 -15.70 23.66
N ARG A 44 51.00 -14.64 22.85
CA ARG A 44 51.69 -14.65 21.55
C ARG A 44 53.12 -14.10 21.61
N HIS A 45 53.65 -13.78 22.79
CA HIS A 45 54.99 -13.20 22.93
C HIS A 45 56.07 -14.15 22.38
N PRO A 46 57.03 -13.65 21.58
CA PRO A 46 58.08 -14.48 20.97
C PRO A 46 58.96 -15.21 22.01
N ASP A 47 59.20 -14.60 23.17
CA ASP A 47 59.93 -15.24 24.30
C ASP A 47 59.30 -16.56 24.77
N LYS A 48 57.97 -16.70 24.64
CA LYS A 48 57.24 -17.92 25.05
C LYS A 48 57.03 -18.90 23.89
N ARG A 49 57.32 -18.49 22.66
CA ARG A 49 57.19 -19.27 21.43
C ARG A 49 58.52 -19.26 20.64
N PRO A 50 59.65 -19.68 21.26
CA PRO A 50 60.95 -19.64 20.58
C PRO A 50 61.03 -20.58 19.38
N ASP A 51 60.23 -21.65 19.36
CA ASP A 51 60.21 -22.65 18.28
C ASP A 51 59.37 -22.23 17.06
N ASP A 52 58.60 -21.14 17.17
CA ASP A 52 57.72 -20.69 16.10
C ASP A 52 58.34 -19.52 15.32
N PRO A 53 58.72 -19.72 14.04
CA PRO A 53 59.33 -18.68 13.22
C PRO A 53 58.40 -17.48 12.96
N ASN A 54 57.08 -17.67 13.11
CA ASN A 54 56.08 -16.62 12.89
C ASN A 54 55.74 -15.83 14.17
N ALA A 55 56.24 -16.23 15.35
CA ALA A 55 55.87 -15.59 16.61
C ALA A 55 56.16 -14.07 16.64
N THR A 56 57.28 -13.65 16.05
CA THR A 56 57.63 -12.23 15.93
C THR A 56 56.67 -11.48 15.01
N ALA A 57 56.31 -12.06 13.87
CA ALA A 57 55.38 -11.45 12.92
C ALA A 57 53.96 -11.36 13.49
N ASP A 58 53.49 -12.42 14.18
CA ASP A 58 52.22 -12.44 14.90
C ASP A 58 52.14 -11.32 15.95
N PHE A 59 53.22 -11.15 16.72
CA PHE A 59 53.29 -10.14 17.76
C PHE A 59 53.33 -8.72 17.17
N GLN A 60 54.07 -8.50 16.08
CA GLN A 60 54.06 -7.24 15.35
C GLN A 60 52.67 -6.90 14.83
N ARG A 61 51.96 -7.86 14.22
CA ARG A 61 50.58 -7.69 13.74
C ARG A 61 49.61 -7.35 14.87
N LEU A 62 49.76 -8.00 16.03
CA LEU A 62 48.97 -7.70 17.23
C LEU A 62 49.22 -6.27 17.72
N ALA A 63 50.48 -5.85 17.79
CA ALA A 63 50.86 -4.49 18.21
C ALA A 63 50.37 -3.42 17.24
N SER A 64 50.50 -3.63 15.93
CA SER A 64 49.97 -2.74 14.89
C SER A 64 48.45 -2.59 15.01
N SER A 65 47.72 -3.69 15.17
CA SER A 65 46.26 -3.68 15.31
C SER A 65 45.80 -2.96 16.59
N TYR A 66 46.53 -3.11 17.70
CA TYR A 66 46.25 -2.36 18.93
C TYR A 66 46.49 -0.86 18.74
N ASN A 67 47.60 -0.47 18.12
CA ASN A 67 47.91 0.94 17.87
C ASN A 67 46.86 1.59 16.96
N PHE A 68 46.36 0.86 15.96
CA PHE A 68 45.28 1.32 15.09
C PHE A 68 43.98 1.53 15.86
N LEU A 69 43.54 0.54 16.66
CA LEU A 69 42.30 0.62 17.43
C LEU A 69 42.36 1.61 18.61
N ARG A 70 43.58 1.95 19.06
CA ARG A 70 43.80 2.94 20.11
C ARG A 70 43.52 4.36 19.62
N ASP A 71 43.77 4.66 18.34
CA ASP A 71 43.45 5.96 17.76
C ASP A 71 41.96 6.03 17.41
N GLU A 72 41.23 6.90 18.09
CA GLU A 72 39.79 7.08 17.91
C GLU A 72 39.43 7.50 16.47
N SER A 73 40.28 8.30 15.81
CA SER A 73 40.04 8.75 14.44
C SER A 73 40.16 7.60 13.45
N LEU A 74 41.22 6.79 13.56
CA LEU A 74 41.43 5.63 12.70
C LEU A 74 40.34 4.57 12.95
N ARG A 75 40.03 4.30 14.22
CA ARG A 75 38.95 3.39 14.61
C ARG A 75 37.61 3.80 14.02
N ARG A 76 37.24 5.08 14.11
CA ARG A 76 35.98 5.58 13.55
C ARG A 76 35.91 5.43 12.04
N GLN A 77 37.00 5.69 11.32
CA GLN A 77 37.06 5.53 9.86
C GLN A 77 36.94 4.05 9.47
N PHE A 78 37.62 3.18 10.21
CA PHE A 78 37.54 1.73 10.03
C PHE A 78 36.11 1.21 10.26
N ASP A 79 35.49 1.57 11.37
CA ASP A 79 34.12 1.18 11.72
C ASP A 79 33.10 1.69 10.68
N ALA A 80 33.27 2.93 10.19
CA ALA A 80 32.43 3.51 9.15
C ALA A 80 32.55 2.72 7.83
N ARG A 81 33.76 2.33 7.45
CA ARG A 81 34.00 1.53 6.24
C ARG A 81 33.46 0.11 6.39
N LEU A 82 33.59 -0.51 7.56
CA LEU A 82 33.05 -1.84 7.84
C LEU A 82 31.52 -1.84 7.74
N ARG A 83 30.87 -0.81 8.29
CA ARG A 83 29.44 -0.56 8.12
C ARG A 83 29.06 -0.38 6.65
N GLY A 84 29.82 0.44 5.92
CA GLY A 84 29.61 0.68 4.48
C GLY A 84 29.69 -0.60 3.65
N ARG A 85 30.69 -1.47 3.91
CA ARG A 85 30.84 -2.77 3.25
C ARG A 85 29.64 -3.68 3.55
N ARG A 86 29.19 -3.75 4.81
CA ARG A 86 28.02 -4.55 5.22
C ARG A 86 26.74 -4.07 4.54
N GLU A 87 26.50 -2.77 4.52
CA GLU A 87 25.33 -2.19 3.85
C GLU A 87 25.36 -2.42 2.34
N ALA A 88 26.52 -2.26 1.70
CA ALA A 88 26.70 -2.54 0.28
C ALA A 88 26.41 -4.01 -0.04
N ALA A 89 26.93 -4.94 0.78
CA ALA A 89 26.65 -6.37 0.65
C ALA A 89 25.15 -6.67 0.83
N ALA A 90 24.48 -6.05 1.80
CA ALA A 90 23.04 -6.20 2.01
C ALA A 90 22.22 -5.69 0.80
N ARG A 91 22.58 -4.53 0.23
CA ARG A 91 21.94 -4.00 -0.98
C ARG A 91 22.18 -4.88 -2.20
N ALA A 92 23.39 -5.41 -2.36
CA ALA A 92 23.73 -6.35 -3.43
C ALA A 92 22.93 -7.65 -3.30
N ALA A 93 22.81 -8.20 -2.08
CA ALA A 93 21.99 -9.38 -1.82
C ALA A 93 20.50 -9.12 -2.14
N ALA A 94 19.95 -7.99 -1.68
CA ALA A 94 18.55 -7.63 -1.93
C ALA A 94 18.26 -7.41 -3.42
N SER A 95 19.15 -6.73 -4.15
CA SER A 95 19.01 -6.56 -5.60
C SER A 95 19.18 -7.88 -6.36
N GLY A 96 20.06 -8.77 -5.90
CA GLY A 96 20.21 -10.13 -6.41
C GLY A 96 18.92 -10.95 -6.30
N VAL A 97 18.24 -10.91 -5.15
CA VAL A 97 16.93 -11.58 -4.96
C VAL A 97 15.88 -11.03 -5.92
N LYS A 98 15.76 -9.70 -6.04
CA LYS A 98 14.82 -9.06 -6.96
C LYS A 98 15.10 -9.45 -8.41
N ARG A 99 16.37 -9.46 -8.83
CA ARG A 99 16.78 -9.86 -10.18
C ARG A 99 16.43 -11.32 -10.45
N ARG A 100 16.74 -12.25 -9.54
CA ARG A 100 16.39 -13.67 -9.69
C ARG A 100 14.89 -13.88 -9.83
N LYS A 101 14.08 -13.18 -9.01
CA LYS A 101 12.62 -13.26 -9.12
C LYS A 101 12.12 -12.74 -10.47
N ALA A 102 12.66 -11.62 -10.95
CA ALA A 102 12.29 -11.07 -12.25
C ALA A 102 12.66 -12.01 -13.40
N VAL A 103 13.84 -12.64 -13.34
CA VAL A 103 14.26 -13.65 -14.34
C VAL A 103 13.32 -14.85 -14.33
N SER A 104 12.97 -15.38 -13.15
CA SER A 104 12.04 -16.52 -13.05
C SER A 104 10.64 -16.19 -13.56
N ASP A 105 10.10 -14.99 -13.28
CA ASP A 105 8.80 -14.54 -13.80
C ASP A 105 8.83 -14.39 -15.32
N LEU A 106 9.96 -13.92 -15.87
CA LEU A 106 10.13 -13.80 -17.32
C LEU A 106 10.20 -15.17 -18.00
N GLU A 107 11.02 -16.09 -17.47
CA GLU A 107 11.13 -17.47 -17.98
C GLU A 107 9.79 -18.23 -17.91
N GLU A 108 8.99 -18.01 -16.86
CA GLU A 108 7.67 -18.60 -16.74
C GLU A 108 6.72 -18.09 -17.82
N ARG A 109 6.71 -16.77 -18.08
CA ARG A 109 5.91 -16.19 -19.16
C ARG A 109 6.34 -16.69 -20.54
N GLU A 110 7.64 -16.77 -20.78
CA GLU A 110 8.18 -17.30 -22.03
C GLU A 110 7.78 -18.77 -22.22
N ARG A 111 7.81 -19.59 -21.16
CA ARG A 111 7.36 -20.98 -21.20
C ARG A 111 5.85 -21.11 -21.45
N ALA A 112 5.04 -20.30 -20.78
CA ALA A 112 3.58 -20.29 -20.96
C ALA A 112 3.18 -19.84 -22.37
N ALA A 113 3.92 -18.90 -22.95
CA ALA A 113 3.74 -18.47 -24.34
C ALA A 113 4.20 -19.56 -25.33
N ALA A 114 5.34 -20.21 -25.08
CA ALA A 114 5.90 -21.25 -25.95
C ALA A 114 5.04 -22.54 -25.99
N THR A 115 4.37 -22.88 -24.89
CA THR A 115 3.51 -24.08 -24.78
C THR A 115 2.07 -23.85 -25.24
N GLY A 116 1.68 -22.63 -25.61
CA GLY A 116 0.30 -22.31 -25.98
C GLY A 116 -0.70 -22.35 -24.83
N GLN A 117 -0.30 -22.71 -23.61
CA GLN A 117 -1.16 -22.85 -22.42
C GLN A 117 -1.94 -21.57 -22.11
N ALA A 118 -1.37 -20.39 -22.36
CA ALA A 118 -2.07 -19.12 -22.16
C ALA A 118 -3.27 -18.96 -23.11
N VAL A 119 -3.20 -19.52 -24.32
CA VAL A 119 -4.27 -19.47 -25.32
C VAL A 119 -5.34 -20.51 -24.98
N ASP A 120 -4.93 -21.73 -24.61
CA ASP A 120 -5.83 -22.81 -24.18
C ASP A 120 -6.63 -22.45 -22.91
N ALA A 121 -5.97 -21.87 -21.90
CA ALA A 121 -6.64 -21.45 -20.66
C ALA A 121 -7.66 -20.31 -20.91
N ALA A 122 -7.33 -19.37 -21.80
CA ALA A 122 -8.24 -18.29 -22.17
C ALA A 122 -9.45 -18.79 -22.98
N GLU A 123 -9.25 -19.76 -23.88
CA GLU A 123 -10.34 -20.37 -24.63
C GLU A 123 -11.25 -21.23 -23.74
N ALA A 124 -10.66 -22.01 -22.82
CA ALA A 124 -11.39 -22.81 -21.85
C ALA A 124 -12.27 -21.95 -20.92
N ALA A 125 -11.74 -20.84 -20.40
CA ALA A 125 -12.50 -19.89 -19.59
C ALA A 125 -13.68 -19.30 -20.37
N ARG A 126 -13.45 -18.88 -21.62
CA ARG A 126 -14.51 -18.33 -22.48
C ARG A 126 -15.60 -19.35 -22.80
N ARG A 127 -15.24 -20.64 -22.91
CA ARG A 127 -16.20 -21.74 -23.12
C ARG A 127 -17.04 -21.99 -21.87
N GLU A 128 -16.44 -21.88 -20.68
CA GLU A 128 -17.14 -22.03 -19.41
C GLU A 128 -18.11 -20.88 -19.14
N ASP A 129 -17.69 -19.63 -19.39
CA ASP A 129 -18.56 -18.45 -19.27
C ASP A 129 -19.77 -18.54 -20.20
N LYS A 130 -19.57 -19.03 -21.43
CA LYS A 130 -20.67 -19.25 -22.38
C LYS A 130 -21.66 -20.31 -21.89
N ARG A 131 -21.21 -21.35 -21.20
CA ARG A 131 -22.08 -22.36 -20.58
C ARG A 131 -22.87 -21.77 -19.42
N LYS A 132 -22.19 -21.09 -18.49
CA LYS A 132 -22.83 -20.41 -17.36
C LYS A 132 -23.88 -19.40 -17.83
N ALA A 133 -23.57 -18.63 -18.87
CA ALA A 133 -24.52 -17.67 -19.45
C ALA A 133 -25.74 -18.36 -20.09
N ALA A 134 -25.55 -19.51 -20.74
CA ALA A 134 -26.66 -20.28 -21.31
C ALA A 134 -27.55 -20.87 -20.21
N ASP A 135 -26.95 -21.36 -19.11
CA ASP A 135 -27.69 -21.90 -17.97
C ASP A 135 -28.50 -20.82 -17.26
N VAL A 136 -27.89 -19.65 -16.99
CA VAL A 136 -28.59 -18.48 -16.41
C VAL A 136 -29.73 -18.02 -17.32
N LYS A 137 -29.50 -18.00 -18.64
CA LYS A 137 -30.53 -17.62 -19.61
C LYS A 137 -31.72 -18.59 -19.58
N ARG A 138 -31.46 -19.90 -19.53
CA ARG A 138 -32.51 -20.93 -19.43
C ARG A 138 -33.31 -20.79 -18.14
N GLU A 139 -32.63 -20.58 -17.01
CA GLU A 139 -33.26 -20.40 -15.70
C GLU A 139 -34.15 -19.13 -15.68
N LEU A 140 -33.69 -18.05 -16.31
CA LEU A 140 -34.49 -16.83 -16.48
C LEU A 140 -35.73 -17.07 -17.34
N GLU A 141 -35.59 -17.76 -18.47
CA GLU A 141 -36.69 -18.08 -19.38
C GLU A 141 -37.74 -18.99 -18.72
N GLU A 142 -37.30 -19.98 -17.95
CA GLU A 142 -38.18 -20.86 -17.16
C GLU A 142 -38.93 -20.08 -16.08
N PHE A 143 -38.25 -19.17 -15.37
CA PHE A 143 -38.87 -18.30 -14.36
C PHE A 143 -39.90 -17.35 -14.98
N PHE A 144 -39.59 -16.74 -16.14
CA PHE A 144 -40.52 -15.86 -16.85
C PHE A 144 -41.72 -16.63 -17.43
N ALA A 145 -41.51 -17.85 -17.95
CA ALA A 145 -42.58 -18.70 -18.45
C ALA A 145 -43.53 -19.15 -17.32
N ALA A 146 -42.99 -19.58 -16.18
CA ALA A 146 -43.79 -19.94 -14.99
C ALA A 146 -44.65 -18.76 -14.49
N LYS A 147 -44.12 -17.53 -14.56
CA LYS A 147 -44.81 -16.31 -14.16
C LYS A 147 -45.91 -15.90 -15.16
N GLN A 148 -45.76 -16.18 -16.45
CA GLN A 148 -46.81 -15.98 -17.46
C GLN A 148 -47.91 -17.04 -17.38
N SER A 149 -47.57 -18.31 -17.10
CA SER A 149 -48.59 -19.36 -16.89
C SER A 149 -49.39 -19.19 -15.60
N ALA A 150 -48.83 -18.52 -14.59
CA ALA A 150 -49.55 -18.15 -13.37
C ALA A 150 -50.50 -16.95 -13.56
N SER A 151 -50.37 -16.16 -14.64
CA SER A 151 -51.24 -15.00 -14.91
C SER A 151 -52.36 -15.27 -15.92
N SER A 152 -52.49 -16.49 -16.45
CA SER A 152 -53.48 -16.83 -17.49
C SER A 152 -54.72 -17.58 -16.98
N SER A 153 -54.97 -17.61 -15.66
CA SER A 153 -56.16 -18.24 -15.09
C SER A 153 -56.94 -17.30 -14.16
N THR A 154 -57.60 -16.27 -14.70
CA THR A 154 -58.88 -15.69 -14.22
C THR A 154 -59.35 -14.51 -15.12
N PRO A 155 -60.58 -14.53 -15.69
CA PRO A 155 -61.25 -13.32 -16.19
C PRO A 155 -62.03 -12.59 -15.07
N PRO A 156 -62.49 -11.34 -15.28
CA PRO A 156 -62.54 -10.31 -14.25
C PRO A 156 -63.87 -10.23 -13.51
N THR A 157 -63.84 -9.90 -12.22
CA THR A 157 -65.01 -9.38 -11.50
C THR A 157 -64.56 -8.20 -10.65
N SER A 158 -65.14 -7.03 -10.92
CA SER A 158 -65.03 -5.86 -10.07
C SER A 158 -65.51 -6.18 -8.66
N ALA A 159 -64.57 -6.28 -7.73
CA ALA A 159 -64.79 -5.97 -6.33
C ALA A 159 -63.43 -5.67 -5.68
N HIS A 160 -63.40 -4.51 -5.03
CA HIS A 160 -62.50 -4.06 -3.97
C HIS A 160 -61.43 -5.05 -3.47
N GLY A 161 -60.19 -4.53 -3.38
CA GLY A 161 -59.18 -5.03 -2.45
C GLY A 161 -57.86 -5.33 -3.11
N ALA A 162 -57.00 -4.33 -3.22
CA ALA A 162 -55.57 -4.56 -3.38
C ALA A 162 -55.04 -5.23 -2.10
N PRO A 163 -54.41 -6.41 -2.14
CA PRO A 163 -53.51 -6.82 -1.08
C PRO A 163 -52.16 -6.15 -1.37
N GLU A 164 -52.06 -4.88 -0.95
CA GLU A 164 -50.75 -4.28 -0.68
C GLU A 164 -50.34 -4.72 0.72
N ASP A 165 -49.46 -5.71 0.84
CA ASP A 165 -48.70 -5.91 2.07
C ASP A 165 -47.29 -6.40 1.76
N ALA A 166 -46.55 -5.54 1.06
CA ALA A 166 -45.16 -5.33 1.39
C ALA A 166 -45.16 -4.12 2.31
N PRO A 167 -44.48 -4.13 3.48
CA PRO A 167 -44.41 -2.95 4.33
C PRO A 167 -43.65 -1.88 3.55
N LYS A 168 -44.39 -1.01 2.88
CA LYS A 168 -43.84 0.20 2.30
C LYS A 168 -43.43 1.05 3.49
N THR A 169 -42.17 0.93 3.92
CA THR A 169 -41.61 1.80 4.94
C THR A 169 -41.94 3.23 4.56
N ASP A 170 -42.73 3.91 5.41
CA ASP A 170 -43.16 5.26 5.19
C ASP A 170 -41.94 6.13 4.88
N LYS A 171 -41.82 6.61 3.65
CA LYS A 171 -40.65 7.37 3.20
C LYS A 171 -40.43 8.67 3.99
N GLY A 172 -41.47 9.14 4.69
CA GLY A 172 -41.41 10.25 5.66
C GLY A 172 -40.66 9.93 6.96
N LYS A 173 -40.28 8.67 7.19
CA LYS A 173 -39.43 8.22 8.29
C LYS A 173 -37.97 8.06 7.89
N ILE A 174 -37.65 8.21 6.59
CA ILE A 174 -36.35 7.90 6.03
C ILE A 174 -35.51 9.17 5.87
N LEU A 175 -34.32 9.16 6.45
CA LEU A 175 -33.35 10.25 6.40
C LEU A 175 -32.11 9.80 5.65
N LYS A 176 -31.66 10.63 4.69
CA LYS A 176 -30.35 10.45 4.06
C LYS A 176 -29.32 11.25 4.84
N VAL A 177 -28.33 10.57 5.37
CA VAL A 177 -27.23 11.17 6.14
C VAL A 177 -25.96 11.08 5.33
N SER A 178 -25.20 12.17 5.24
CA SER A 178 -23.92 12.20 4.54
C SER A 178 -22.87 13.00 5.30
N TRP A 179 -21.61 12.61 5.18
CA TRP A 179 -20.48 13.27 5.86
C TRP A 179 -19.26 13.35 4.94
N GLU A 180 -18.36 14.25 5.30
CA GLU A 180 -17.10 14.47 4.59
C GLU A 180 -15.98 13.69 5.28
N GLY A 181 -15.41 12.70 4.59
CA GLY A 181 -14.53 11.70 5.18
C GLY A 181 -14.85 10.29 4.67
N GLY A 182 -13.94 9.35 4.89
CA GLY A 182 -14.12 7.95 4.46
C GLY A 182 -15.36 7.30 5.07
N ALA A 183 -15.84 6.23 4.43
CA ALA A 183 -16.98 5.44 4.91
C ALA A 183 -16.78 4.85 6.32
N ASP A 184 -15.52 4.80 6.80
CA ASP A 184 -15.14 4.21 8.07
C ASP A 184 -15.28 5.17 9.27
N TYR A 185 -15.55 6.46 9.02
CA TYR A 185 -15.58 7.47 10.07
C TYR A 185 -16.83 7.40 10.95
N TYR A 186 -17.98 7.02 10.37
CA TYR A 186 -19.21 6.77 11.12
C TYR A 186 -19.66 5.33 10.88
N ASN A 187 -19.79 4.57 11.97
CA ASN A 187 -20.37 3.22 11.95
C ASN A 187 -21.88 3.28 12.28
N ALA A 188 -22.59 2.16 12.04
CA ALA A 188 -24.04 2.10 12.21
C ALA A 188 -24.45 2.39 13.66
N ALA A 189 -23.70 1.85 14.63
CA ALA A 189 -23.95 2.05 16.06
C ALA A 189 -23.80 3.53 16.49
N LYS A 190 -22.84 4.26 15.92
CA LYS A 190 -22.62 5.67 16.24
C LYS A 190 -23.71 6.56 15.65
N LEU A 191 -24.16 6.26 14.43
CA LEU A 191 -25.30 6.94 13.84
C LEU A 191 -26.58 6.66 14.66
N GLU A 192 -26.79 5.41 15.08
CA GLU A 192 -27.91 5.04 15.94
C GLU A 192 -27.89 5.83 17.27
N GLU A 193 -26.74 5.91 17.95
CA GLU A 193 -26.58 6.68 19.20
C GLU A 193 -26.93 8.16 19.01
N ILE A 194 -26.53 8.76 17.88
CA ILE A 194 -26.80 10.15 17.54
C ILE A 194 -28.30 10.38 17.27
N PHE A 195 -28.93 9.52 16.46
CA PHE A 195 -30.33 9.69 16.07
C PHE A 195 -31.33 9.24 17.14
N LYS A 196 -30.91 8.39 18.09
CA LYS A 196 -31.71 7.97 19.25
C LYS A 196 -32.20 9.14 20.10
N GLN A 197 -31.46 10.25 20.12
CA GLN A 197 -31.83 11.45 20.88
C GLN A 197 -33.08 12.14 20.33
N PHE A 198 -33.45 11.88 19.07
CA PHE A 198 -34.58 12.49 18.38
C PHE A 198 -35.78 11.54 18.22
N GLY A 199 -35.61 10.27 18.57
CA GLY A 199 -36.64 9.23 18.54
C GLY A 199 -36.05 7.84 18.36
N GLY A 200 -36.90 6.80 18.37
CA GLY A 200 -36.45 5.44 18.08
C GLY A 200 -35.90 5.32 16.65
N VAL A 201 -34.83 4.54 16.48
CA VAL A 201 -34.24 4.21 15.18
C VAL A 201 -34.62 2.77 14.84
N GLU A 202 -35.22 2.54 13.66
CA GLU A 202 -35.62 1.20 13.19
C GLU A 202 -34.49 0.51 12.44
N ASP A 203 -33.78 1.24 11.58
CA ASP A 203 -32.69 0.66 10.77
C ASP A 203 -31.67 1.72 10.33
N VAL A 204 -30.41 1.31 10.20
CA VAL A 204 -29.29 2.15 9.73
C VAL A 204 -28.49 1.39 8.68
N VAL A 205 -28.57 1.84 7.43
CA VAL A 205 -27.87 1.25 6.30
C VAL A 205 -26.78 2.18 5.80
N ILE A 206 -25.51 1.83 6.03
CA ILE A 206 -24.37 2.56 5.48
C ILE A 206 -24.14 2.14 4.03
N LYS A 207 -24.12 3.12 3.13
CA LYS A 207 -23.80 2.90 1.72
C LYS A 207 -22.29 2.83 1.54
N THR A 208 -21.74 1.62 1.56
CA THR A 208 -20.32 1.34 1.28
C THR A 208 -20.01 1.37 -0.22
N ARG A 209 -20.34 2.48 -0.91
CA ARG A 209 -19.87 2.69 -2.29
C ARG A 209 -18.45 3.27 -2.23
N LYS A 210 -17.52 2.75 -3.05
CA LYS A 210 -16.08 3.11 -3.15
C LYS A 210 -15.83 4.62 -3.35
N SER A 211 -16.08 5.45 -2.35
CA SER A 211 -15.71 6.87 -2.32
C SER A 211 -14.79 7.06 -1.13
N ARG A 212 -13.54 7.44 -1.39
CA ARG A 212 -12.54 7.71 -0.33
C ARG A 212 -12.75 9.05 0.37
N SER A 213 -13.61 9.92 -0.17
CA SER A 213 -13.77 11.30 0.29
C SER A 213 -15.11 11.59 0.98
N ARG A 214 -16.14 10.76 0.81
CA ARG A 214 -17.48 11.00 1.38
C ARG A 214 -18.17 9.70 1.76
N GLY A 215 -18.73 9.64 2.97
CA GLY A 215 -19.62 8.58 3.41
C GLY A 215 -21.09 8.98 3.31
N SER A 216 -21.96 7.98 3.17
CA SER A 216 -23.41 8.20 3.19
C SER A 216 -24.12 7.01 3.83
N ALA A 217 -25.19 7.29 4.57
CA ALA A 217 -26.06 6.31 5.19
C ALA A 217 -27.53 6.67 4.96
N ILE A 218 -28.39 5.67 5.08
CA ILE A 218 -29.83 5.82 5.19
C ILE A 218 -30.21 5.44 6.62
N VAL A 219 -30.92 6.31 7.30
CA VAL A 219 -31.46 6.07 8.65
C VAL A 219 -32.97 6.04 8.56
N VAL A 220 -33.58 4.97 9.06
CA VAL A 220 -35.03 4.82 9.17
C VAL A 220 -35.41 5.09 10.63
N MET A 221 -36.18 6.14 10.86
CA MET A 221 -36.71 6.50 12.18
C MET A 221 -38.00 5.73 12.48
N ALA A 222 -38.32 5.51 13.75
CA ALA A 222 -39.55 4.84 14.17
C ALA A 222 -40.81 5.65 13.87
N SER A 223 -40.71 6.99 13.90
CA SER A 223 -41.83 7.90 13.64
C SER A 223 -41.47 9.02 12.66
N LYS A 224 -42.48 9.52 11.94
CA LYS A 224 -42.36 10.67 11.04
C LYS A 224 -42.04 11.95 11.82
N GLU A 225 -42.55 12.07 13.05
CA GLU A 225 -42.28 13.19 13.94
C GLU A 225 -40.80 13.21 14.36
N ALA A 226 -40.22 12.04 14.68
CA ALA A 226 -38.80 11.91 14.98
C ALA A 226 -37.92 12.34 13.80
N ALA A 227 -38.31 11.97 12.57
CA ALA A 227 -37.60 12.41 11.36
C ALA A 227 -37.68 13.94 11.15
N LEU A 228 -38.80 14.58 11.50
CA LEU A 228 -38.95 16.05 11.43
C LEU A 228 -38.14 16.75 12.53
N SER A 229 -38.09 16.21 13.75
CA SER A 229 -37.27 16.74 14.85
C SER A 229 -35.78 16.72 14.53
N VAL A 230 -35.31 15.70 13.81
CA VAL A 230 -33.92 15.65 13.30
C VAL A 230 -33.63 16.78 12.32
N LEU A 231 -34.56 17.10 11.42
CA LEU A 231 -34.40 18.15 10.42
C LEU A 231 -34.46 19.56 11.02
N GLN A 232 -35.30 19.78 12.04
CA GLN A 232 -35.42 21.06 12.74
C GLN A 232 -34.19 21.36 13.61
N ASN A 233 -33.54 20.32 14.15
CA ASN A 233 -32.36 20.44 15.02
C ASN A 233 -31.04 20.14 14.28
N HIS A 234 -30.92 20.55 13.01
CA HIS A 234 -29.74 20.31 12.18
C HIS A 234 -28.44 20.91 12.76
N SER A 235 -28.57 21.96 13.59
CA SER A 235 -27.45 22.63 14.28
C SER A 235 -26.75 21.75 15.34
N VAL A 236 -27.38 20.69 15.83
CA VAL A 236 -26.81 19.80 16.87
C VAL A 236 -25.68 18.92 16.32
N TYR A 237 -25.72 18.60 15.02
CA TYR A 237 -24.71 17.73 14.38
C TYR A 237 -23.44 18.47 13.94
N ASN A 238 -23.35 19.78 14.21
CA ASN A 238 -22.19 20.61 13.90
C ASN A 238 -21.15 20.67 15.04
N VAL A 239 -21.36 19.90 16.12
CA VAL A 239 -20.43 19.79 17.27
C VAL A 239 -19.40 18.66 17.05
N PHE A 240 -19.62 17.79 16.05
CA PHE A 240 -18.69 16.72 15.72
C PHE A 240 -17.56 17.21 14.81
N SER A 241 -16.37 16.64 14.94
CA SER A 241 -15.18 17.00 14.13
C SER A 241 -15.39 16.89 12.62
N VAL A 242 -16.45 16.19 12.19
CA VAL A 242 -16.96 16.16 10.83
C VAL A 242 -18.47 16.45 10.88
N PRO A 243 -18.98 17.47 10.18
CA PRO A 243 -20.41 17.79 10.20
C PRO A 243 -21.23 16.74 9.44
N LEU A 244 -22.35 16.31 10.02
CA LEU A 244 -23.33 15.43 9.37
C LEU A 244 -24.36 16.28 8.60
N ILE A 245 -24.55 15.97 7.32
CA ILE A 245 -25.57 16.58 6.46
C ILE A 245 -26.73 15.61 6.34
N VAL A 246 -27.85 15.94 6.99
CA VAL A 246 -29.12 15.18 6.91
C VAL A 246 -30.08 15.84 5.93
N ALA A 247 -30.68 15.05 5.03
CA ALA A 247 -31.70 15.49 4.08
C ALA A 247 -32.89 14.51 4.03
N PRO A 248 -34.13 15.00 3.92
CA PRO A 248 -35.30 14.16 3.68
C PRO A 248 -35.24 13.56 2.27
N VAL A 249 -35.71 12.33 2.11
CA VAL A 249 -35.84 11.71 0.78
C VAL A 249 -37.15 12.21 0.15
N GLN A 250 -37.09 13.26 -0.68
CA GLN A 250 -38.25 13.82 -1.39
C GLN A 250 -38.72 12.94 -2.55
N GLU A 251 -40.04 12.91 -2.74
CA GLU A 251 -40.74 12.31 -3.88
C GLU A 251 -40.37 13.04 -5.18
N SER A 252 -39.88 12.31 -6.18
CA SER A 252 -39.74 12.84 -7.53
C SER A 252 -41.11 12.92 -8.19
N GLY A 253 -41.69 14.12 -8.20
CA GLY A 253 -42.83 14.48 -9.06
C GLY A 253 -42.58 15.84 -9.69
N GLY A 254 -42.29 15.85 -11.00
CA GLY A 254 -42.38 17.05 -11.84
C GLY A 254 -41.09 17.86 -12.02
N VAL A 255 -40.73 18.05 -13.30
CA VAL A 255 -39.71 18.99 -13.81
C VAL A 255 -40.00 20.42 -13.36
N PRO A 256 -38.97 21.24 -13.11
CA PRO A 256 -39.03 22.60 -13.62
C PRO A 256 -37.80 22.95 -14.48
N THR A 257 -38.14 23.66 -15.55
CA THR A 257 -37.27 24.25 -16.56
C THR A 257 -36.60 25.54 -16.05
N ARG A 258 -35.39 25.80 -16.59
CA ARG A 258 -34.69 27.12 -16.74
C ARG A 258 -34.10 27.68 -15.42
N SER A 259 -32.83 28.08 -15.36
CA SER A 259 -32.19 29.07 -16.22
C SER A 259 -30.68 28.86 -16.40
N THR A 260 -30.26 28.99 -17.66
CA THR A 260 -28.93 29.40 -18.10
C THR A 260 -28.52 30.70 -17.40
N HIS A 261 -27.45 30.65 -16.60
CA HIS A 261 -26.56 31.78 -16.39
C HIS A 261 -25.11 31.28 -16.43
N THR A 262 -24.45 31.58 -17.53
CA THR A 262 -22.99 31.69 -17.65
C THR A 262 -22.50 32.72 -16.62
N PRO A 263 -21.32 32.50 -16.02
CA PRO A 263 -20.21 33.37 -16.43
C PRO A 263 -18.87 32.64 -16.57
N GLU A 264 -18.19 33.03 -17.65
CA GLU A 264 -16.77 33.32 -17.73
C GLU A 264 -15.74 32.25 -17.37
N THR A 265 -15.29 31.64 -18.46
CA THR A 265 -13.99 31.01 -18.67
C THR A 265 -12.84 31.98 -18.35
N ARG A 266 -11.98 31.64 -17.38
CA ARG A 266 -10.56 32.05 -17.35
C ARG A 266 -9.68 30.80 -17.28
N PRO A 267 -8.66 30.69 -18.14
CA PRO A 267 -7.83 29.49 -18.21
C PRO A 267 -6.71 29.54 -17.17
N SER A 268 -6.70 28.61 -16.22
CA SER A 268 -5.50 28.30 -15.44
C SER A 268 -4.76 27.15 -16.13
N ASN A 269 -3.64 27.55 -16.73
CA ASN A 269 -2.67 26.70 -17.38
C ASN A 269 -1.97 25.74 -16.39
N LEU A 270 -1.77 24.53 -16.90
CA LEU A 270 -0.53 23.74 -16.92
C LEU A 270 0.22 23.47 -15.62
N GLY A 271 0.31 22.17 -15.31
CA GLY A 271 1.35 21.58 -14.46
C GLY A 271 1.47 20.08 -14.68
N GLY A 272 1.52 19.64 -15.94
CA GLY A 272 1.59 18.22 -16.34
C GLY A 272 2.57 17.98 -17.48
N THR A 273 3.81 18.44 -17.34
CA THR A 273 4.85 18.34 -18.39
C THR A 273 6.16 17.72 -17.90
N GLY A 274 6.14 16.90 -16.84
CA GLY A 274 7.35 16.24 -16.34
C GLY A 274 7.81 15.03 -17.16
N PHE A 275 6.90 14.40 -17.92
CA PHE A 275 7.19 13.11 -18.55
C PHE A 275 7.62 13.23 -20.02
N ASN A 276 7.01 14.15 -20.77
CA ASN A 276 7.29 14.32 -22.21
C ASN A 276 8.65 14.97 -22.51
N ASP A 277 9.13 15.87 -21.63
CA ASP A 277 10.43 16.55 -21.84
C ASP A 277 11.63 15.60 -21.65
N LEU A 278 11.48 14.60 -20.78
CA LEU A 278 12.51 13.60 -20.56
C LEU A 278 12.62 12.66 -21.78
N GLU A 279 11.49 12.19 -22.30
CA GLU A 279 11.44 11.38 -23.52
C GLU A 279 12.00 12.12 -24.73
N ALA A 280 11.65 13.41 -24.91
CA ALA A 280 12.15 14.24 -25.99
C ALA A 280 13.67 14.49 -25.89
N SER A 281 14.21 14.59 -24.67
CA SER A 281 15.65 14.74 -24.42
C SER A 281 16.42 13.46 -24.73
N VAL A 282 15.87 12.30 -24.36
CA VAL A 282 16.46 10.98 -24.67
C VAL A 282 16.45 10.73 -26.18
N PHE A 283 15.36 11.07 -26.87
CA PHE A 283 15.26 10.88 -28.32
C PHE A 283 16.25 11.73 -29.12
N ARG A 284 16.48 12.98 -28.69
CA ARG A 284 17.50 13.85 -29.28
C ARG A 284 18.92 13.31 -29.10
N LYS A 285 19.27 12.86 -27.89
CA LYS A 285 20.57 12.22 -27.62
C LYS A 285 20.79 10.97 -28.48
N LEU A 286 19.74 10.18 -28.70
CA LEU A 286 19.83 8.98 -29.54
C LEU A 286 20.07 9.32 -31.01
N GLN A 287 19.37 10.32 -31.56
CA GLN A 287 19.60 10.78 -32.94
C GLN A 287 21.00 11.39 -33.14
N GLU A 288 21.51 12.14 -32.18
CA GLU A 288 22.84 12.74 -32.26
C GLU A 288 23.95 11.67 -32.25
N ALA A 289 23.77 10.61 -31.44
CA ALA A 289 24.66 9.46 -31.43
C ALA A 289 24.63 8.67 -32.75
N GLN A 290 23.47 8.56 -33.41
CA GLN A 290 23.36 7.92 -34.72
C GLN A 290 24.02 8.74 -35.83
N LYS A 291 23.87 10.07 -35.82
CA LYS A 291 24.54 10.95 -36.78
C LYS A 291 26.06 10.90 -36.64
N ARG A 292 26.57 10.89 -35.40
CA ARG A 292 28.02 10.73 -35.14
C ARG A 292 28.60 9.40 -35.66
N LYS A 293 27.79 8.34 -35.71
CA LYS A 293 28.21 7.04 -36.28
C LYS A 293 28.14 6.99 -37.81
N GLN A 294 27.42 7.90 -38.45
CA GLN A 294 27.37 8.00 -39.92
C GLN A 294 28.35 9.03 -40.48
N SER A 295 28.85 9.95 -39.66
CA SER A 295 29.76 11.04 -40.06
C SER A 295 31.23 10.81 -39.66
N GLY A 296 31.62 9.59 -39.31
CA GLY A 296 32.99 9.19 -39.00
C GLY A 296 33.26 7.82 -39.60
#